data_AF-A0A2M7Z0V5-F1
#
_entry.id   AF-A0A2M7Z0V5-F1
#
_cell.length_a   1.000
_cell.length_b   1.000
_cell.length_c   1.000
_cell.angle_alpha   90.00
_cell.angle_beta   90.00
_cell.angle_gamma   90.00
#
_symmetry.space_group_name_H-M   'P 1'
#
loop_
_entity.id
_entity.type
_entity.pdbx_description
1 polymer ?
#
loop_
_entity_poly.entity_id
_entity_poly.type
_entity_poly.pdbx_seq_one_letter_code
_entity_poly.pdbx_strand_id
1 'polypeptide(L)'
;MPTPHRLLGFLLGLMVFFQTGLQVFAEASTSLQRFNSPIMKIESDKGVFLITTDSGIQWIQVEEEAKIQLKTLEVGDIIDVIVEMRPNNIPPLLKSWKLARSASPCKVFDGKTCSP
;
A
#
# COMPACT_ATOMS: atom_id res chain seq x y z
N MET A 1 -46.26 -23.05 37.93
CA MET A 1 -44.94 -23.69 38.14
C MET A 1 -44.40 -24.13 36.78
N PRO A 2 -43.45 -23.40 36.18
CA PRO A 2 -42.85 -23.80 34.91
C PRO A 2 -41.79 -24.89 35.13
N THR A 3 -41.79 -25.91 34.26
CA THR A 3 -40.91 -27.07 34.35
C THR A 3 -39.46 -26.75 33.97
N PRO A 4 -38.46 -27.40 34.59
CA PRO A 4 -37.04 -27.04 34.51
C PRO A 4 -36.44 -27.07 33.08
N HIS A 5 -37.05 -27.83 32.16
CA HIS A 5 -36.58 -27.94 30.78
C HIS A 5 -36.90 -26.71 29.91
N ARG A 6 -37.94 -25.93 30.24
CA ARG A 6 -38.28 -24.71 29.49
C ARG A 6 -37.35 -23.54 29.77
N LEU A 7 -36.78 -23.47 30.98
CA LEU A 7 -35.82 -22.44 31.35
C LEU A 7 -34.46 -22.65 30.67
N LEU A 8 -34.07 -23.93 30.48
CA LEU A 8 -32.80 -24.31 29.88
C LEU A 8 -32.74 -23.99 28.37
N GLY A 9 -33.83 -24.23 27.65
CA GLY A 9 -33.93 -23.87 26.22
C GLY A 9 -33.91 -22.36 25.97
N PHE A 10 -34.46 -21.58 26.90
CA PHE A 10 -34.48 -20.11 26.80
C PHE A 10 -33.11 -19.49 27.07
N LEU A 11 -32.35 -20.03 28.03
CA LEU A 11 -30.97 -19.59 28.32
C LEU A 11 -29.99 -19.94 27.19
N LEU A 12 -30.15 -21.08 26.53
CA LEU A 12 -29.35 -21.46 25.36
C LEU A 12 -29.64 -20.60 24.12
N GLY A 13 -30.91 -20.22 23.91
CA GLY A 13 -31.28 -19.34 22.79
C GLY A 13 -30.73 -17.91 22.90
N LEU A 14 -30.60 -17.38 24.13
CA LEU A 14 -30.10 -16.03 24.39
C LEU A 14 -28.58 -15.90 24.19
N MET A 15 -27.83 -16.99 24.35
CA MET A 15 -26.38 -17.02 24.12
C MET A 15 -26.02 -16.95 22.63
N VAL A 16 -26.85 -17.53 21.76
CA VAL A 16 -26.60 -17.56 20.30
C VAL A 16 -26.89 -16.19 19.65
N PHE A 17 -27.85 -15.42 20.17
CA PHE A 17 -28.17 -14.09 19.64
C PHE A 17 -27.16 -13.00 19.99
N PHE A 18 -26.31 -13.19 21.00
CA PHE A 18 -25.27 -12.22 21.38
C PHE A 18 -23.98 -12.37 20.56
N GLN A 19 -23.82 -13.46 19.79
CA GLN A 19 -22.58 -13.74 19.06
C GLN A 19 -22.56 -13.20 17.62
N THR A 20 -23.69 -12.72 17.07
CA THR A 20 -23.74 -12.22 15.69
C THR A 20 -23.33 -10.74 15.55
N GLY A 21 -23.00 -10.06 16.64
CA GLY A 21 -22.75 -8.61 16.66
C GLY A 21 -21.31 -8.17 16.41
N LEU A 22 -20.35 -9.08 16.27
CA LEU A 22 -18.94 -8.73 15.97
C LEU A 22 -18.60 -9.14 14.55
N GLN A 23 -19.14 -8.40 13.57
CA GLN A 23 -18.46 -8.29 12.28
C GLN A 23 -17.16 -7.53 12.53
N VAL A 24 -16.10 -8.25 12.93
CA VAL A 24 -14.74 -7.75 12.82
C VAL A 24 -14.50 -7.58 11.32
N PHE A 25 -14.71 -6.35 10.85
CA PHE A 25 -14.22 -5.94 9.54
C PHE A 25 -12.70 -6.03 9.66
N ALA A 26 -12.11 -7.08 9.08
CA ALA A 26 -10.68 -7.10 8.86
C ALA A 26 -10.39 -5.92 7.94
N GLU A 27 -9.98 -4.78 8.53
CA GLU A 27 -9.35 -3.72 7.77
C GLU A 27 -8.22 -4.39 6.99
N ALA A 28 -8.31 -4.37 5.66
CA ALA A 28 -7.23 -4.83 4.82
C ALA A 28 -6.04 -3.96 5.19
N SER A 29 -5.14 -4.48 6.02
CA SER A 29 -3.95 -3.78 6.47
C SER A 29 -3.07 -3.60 5.23
N THR A 30 -3.18 -2.43 4.61
CA THR A 30 -2.36 -2.01 3.49
C THR A 30 -0.94 -1.89 4.03
N SER A 31 -0.11 -2.92 3.79
CA SER A 31 1.24 -2.94 4.35
C SER A 31 2.09 -1.92 3.58
N LEU A 32 2.37 -0.80 4.23
CA LEU A 32 3.33 0.17 3.71
C LEU A 32 4.74 -0.37 3.88
N GLN A 33 5.54 -0.27 2.83
CA GLN A 33 6.95 -0.64 2.84
C GLN A 33 7.80 0.52 2.33
N ARG A 34 9.03 0.61 2.84
CA ARG A 34 10.02 1.60 2.42
C ARG A 34 11.17 0.92 1.71
N PHE A 35 11.62 1.50 0.59
CA PHE A 35 12.79 1.03 -0.15
C PHE A 35 13.72 2.20 -0.46
N ASN A 36 15.02 2.02 -0.21
CA ASN A 36 16.06 2.94 -0.67
C ASN A 36 16.92 2.22 -1.70
N SER A 37 16.86 2.67 -2.95
CA SER A 37 17.47 1.94 -4.08
C SER A 37 17.79 2.89 -5.24
N PRO A 38 18.75 2.54 -6.12
CA PRO A 38 18.84 3.17 -7.44
C PRO A 38 17.58 2.87 -8.28
N ILE A 39 17.21 3.82 -9.14
CA ILE A 39 16.25 3.61 -10.22
C ILE A 39 16.94 2.87 -11.37
N MET A 40 16.42 1.71 -11.76
CA MET A 40 16.98 0.91 -12.85
C MET A 40 16.36 1.22 -14.21
N LYS A 41 15.06 1.54 -14.24
CA LYS A 41 14.31 1.81 -15.47
C LYS A 41 13.08 2.67 -15.16
N ILE A 42 12.70 3.51 -16.11
CA ILE A 42 11.50 4.37 -16.01
C ILE A 42 10.65 4.12 -17.27
N GLU A 43 9.36 3.87 -17.08
CA GLU A 43 8.35 3.78 -18.15
C GLU A 43 7.23 4.77 -17.83
N SER A 44 7.50 6.06 -18.02
CA SER A 44 6.61 7.16 -17.62
C SER A 44 5.21 7.05 -18.23
N ASP A 45 5.11 6.62 -19.49
CA ASP A 45 3.83 6.49 -20.20
C ASP A 45 2.93 5.40 -19.57
N LYS A 46 3.56 4.38 -18.97
CA LYS A 46 2.88 3.32 -18.24
C LYS A 46 2.70 3.64 -16.77
N GLY A 47 3.30 4.71 -16.26
CA GLY A 47 3.23 5.08 -14.85
C GLY A 47 4.00 4.14 -13.94
N VAL A 48 5.10 3.55 -14.41
CA VAL A 48 5.90 2.61 -13.60
C VAL A 48 7.39 2.91 -13.70
N PHE A 49 8.12 2.54 -12.65
CA PHE A 49 9.59 2.52 -12.63
C PHE A 49 10.09 1.29 -11.87
N LEU A 50 11.31 0.86 -12.17
CA LEU A 50 11.93 -0.35 -11.64
C LEU A 50 13.01 0.02 -10.63
N ILE A 51 13.00 -0.64 -9.48
CA ILE A 51 14.03 -0.55 -8.44
C ILE A 51 14.60 -1.93 -8.12
N THR A 52 15.75 -1.97 -7.44
CA THR A 52 16.24 -3.15 -6.75
C THR A 52 15.70 -3.22 -5.32
N THR A 53 15.47 -4.43 -4.82
CA THR A 53 15.12 -4.73 -3.43
C THR A 53 16.00 -5.88 -2.95
N ASP A 54 15.98 -6.17 -1.64
CA ASP A 54 16.69 -7.34 -1.08
C ASP A 54 16.21 -8.67 -1.68
N SER A 55 14.99 -8.70 -2.23
CA SER A 55 14.38 -9.86 -2.88
C SER A 55 14.55 -9.90 -4.40
N GLY A 56 15.22 -8.92 -5.01
CA GLY A 56 15.47 -8.86 -6.45
C GLY A 56 15.13 -7.52 -7.08
N ILE A 57 14.20 -7.52 -8.05
CA ILE A 57 13.74 -6.31 -8.74
C ILE A 57 12.24 -6.11 -8.53
N GLN A 58 11.81 -4.86 -8.44
CA GLN A 58 10.42 -4.52 -8.16
C GLN A 58 9.96 -3.34 -9.02
N TRP A 59 8.92 -3.57 -9.82
CA TRP A 59 8.19 -2.49 -10.47
C TRP A 59 7.32 -1.78 -9.43
N ILE A 60 7.39 -0.45 -9.42
CA ILE A 60 6.56 0.43 -8.61
C ILE A 60 5.64 1.21 -9.54
N GLN A 61 4.35 1.26 -9.23
CA GLN A 61 3.35 2.00 -9.99
C GLN A 61 3.04 3.33 -9.30
N VAL A 62 2.82 4.39 -10.07
CA VAL A 62 2.26 5.66 -9.58
C VAL A 62 0.80 5.80 -9.98
N GLU A 63 0.06 6.67 -9.29
CA GLU A 63 -1.27 7.08 -9.71
C GLU A 63 -1.25 7.73 -11.09
N GLU A 64 -2.37 7.68 -11.82
CA GLU A 64 -2.45 8.18 -13.20
C GLU A 64 -2.04 9.66 -13.30
N GLU A 65 -2.47 10.47 -12.35
CA GLU A 65 -2.17 11.92 -12.29
C GLU A 65 -0.69 12.19 -12.00
N ALA A 66 0.01 11.22 -11.42
CA ALA A 66 1.42 11.33 -11.03
C ALA A 66 2.39 10.88 -12.14
N LYS A 67 1.89 10.30 -13.24
CA LYS A 67 2.74 9.84 -14.37
C LYS A 67 3.67 10.91 -14.91
N ILE A 68 3.19 12.15 -14.98
CA ILE A 68 3.98 13.28 -15.48
C ILE A 68 5.22 13.53 -14.63
N GLN A 69 5.15 13.25 -13.32
CA GLN A 69 6.26 13.46 -12.39
C GLN A 69 7.39 12.47 -12.63
N LEU A 70 7.11 11.27 -13.16
CA LEU A 70 8.15 10.30 -13.52
C LEU A 70 9.12 10.83 -14.58
N LYS A 71 8.70 11.79 -15.42
CA LYS A 71 9.58 12.42 -16.41
C LYS A 71 10.69 13.28 -15.79
N THR A 72 10.57 13.58 -14.50
CA THR A 72 11.57 14.35 -13.75
C THR A 72 12.63 13.46 -13.10
N LEU A 73 12.47 12.13 -13.16
CA LEU A 73 13.40 11.17 -12.58
C LEU A 73 14.44 10.72 -13.60
N GLU A 74 15.62 10.36 -13.12
CA GLU A 74 16.68 9.81 -13.96
C GLU A 74 17.07 8.38 -13.53
N VAL A 75 17.47 7.56 -14.50
CA VAL A 75 18.02 6.23 -14.22
C VAL A 75 19.35 6.40 -13.46
N GLY A 76 19.51 5.67 -12.37
CA GLY A 76 20.66 5.75 -11.47
C GLY A 76 20.44 6.66 -10.25
N ASP A 77 19.40 7.49 -10.24
CA ASP A 77 19.04 8.27 -9.05
C ASP A 77 18.75 7.35 -7.87
N ILE A 78 19.26 7.71 -6.69
CA ILE A 78 18.93 7.01 -5.45
C ILE A 78 17.60 7.56 -4.94
N ILE A 79 16.59 6.70 -4.88
CA ILE A 79 15.23 7.04 -4.47
C ILE A 79 14.86 6.29 -3.18
N ASP A 80 14.35 7.02 -2.20
CA ASP A 80 13.69 6.49 -1.00
C ASP A 80 12.18 6.56 -1.23
N VAL A 81 11.53 5.41 -1.43
CA VAL A 81 10.10 5.31 -1.73
C VAL A 81 9.34 4.73 -0.55
N ILE A 82 8.13 5.23 -0.31
CA ILE A 82 7.12 4.54 0.50
C ILE A 82 6.05 4.05 -0.45
N VAL A 83 5.75 2.76 -0.38
CA VAL A 83 4.82 2.09 -1.28
C VAL A 83 3.82 1.27 -0.51
N GLU A 84 2.60 1.22 -1.02
CA GLU A 84 1.56 0.32 -0.57
C GLU A 84 1.66 -0.99 -1.34
N MET A 85 1.93 -2.08 -0.62
CA MET A 85 1.97 -3.42 -1.23
C MET A 85 0.57 -3.85 -1.62
N ARG A 86 0.46 -4.51 -2.77
CA ARG A 86 -0.81 -5.01 -3.31
C ARG A 86 -0.75 -6.53 -3.53
N PRO A 87 -1.88 -7.24 -3.38
CA PRO A 87 -1.92 -8.68 -3.60
C PRO A 87 -1.72 -9.05 -5.08
N ASN A 88 -1.56 -10.34 -5.37
CA ASN A 88 -1.61 -10.94 -6.71
C ASN A 88 -0.56 -10.41 -7.70
N ASN A 89 0.67 -10.14 -7.24
CA ASN A 89 1.79 -9.63 -8.06
C ASN A 89 1.49 -8.31 -8.78
N ILE A 90 0.48 -7.57 -8.32
CA ILE A 90 0.23 -6.22 -8.79
C ILE A 90 1.38 -5.33 -8.24
N PRO A 91 2.05 -4.51 -9.08
CA PRO A 91 3.11 -3.61 -8.62
C PRO A 91 2.68 -2.80 -7.38
N PRO A 92 3.52 -2.63 -6.36
CA PRO A 92 3.21 -1.75 -5.24
C PRO A 92 2.88 -0.34 -5.73
N LEU A 93 1.91 0.29 -5.08
CA LEU A 93 1.47 1.64 -5.42
C LEU A 93 2.28 2.66 -4.63
N LEU A 94 2.93 3.58 -5.33
CA LEU A 94 3.71 4.65 -4.74
C LEU A 94 2.82 5.56 -3.89
N LYS A 95 3.28 5.86 -2.68
CA LYS A 95 2.68 6.88 -1.81
C LYS A 95 3.53 8.12 -1.71
N SER A 96 4.86 7.97 -1.68
CA SER A 96 5.76 9.11 -1.68
C SER A 96 7.16 8.68 -2.12
N TRP A 97 7.96 9.66 -2.54
CA TRP A 97 9.40 9.47 -2.70
C TRP A 97 10.21 10.64 -2.18
N LYS A 98 11.48 10.36 -1.90
CA LYS A 98 12.53 11.33 -1.71
C LYS A 98 13.78 10.92 -2.49
N LEU A 99 14.27 11.80 -3.35
CA LEU A 99 15.51 11.59 -4.10
C LEU A 99 16.71 12.03 -3.27
N ALA A 100 17.78 11.26 -3.36
CA ALA A 100 19.08 11.59 -2.80
C ALA A 100 20.05 11.94 -3.92
N ARG A 101 20.65 13.14 -3.84
CA ARG A 101 21.68 13.63 -4.78
C ARG A 101 21.25 13.66 -6.27
N SER A 102 19.96 13.84 -6.53
CA SER A 102 19.41 14.03 -7.88
C SER A 102 19.40 15.50 -8.29
N ALA A 103 19.52 15.75 -9.60
CA ALA A 103 19.31 17.06 -10.23
C ALA A 103 17.83 17.39 -10.47
N SER A 104 16.93 16.43 -10.23
CA SER A 104 15.49 16.60 -10.43
C SER A 104 14.92 17.79 -9.65
N PRO A 105 14.01 18.57 -10.27
CA PRO A 105 13.24 19.60 -9.55
C PRO A 105 12.17 19.01 -8.62
N CYS A 106 11.86 17.70 -8.72
CA CYS A 106 10.92 16.99 -7.86
C CYS A 106 11.67 16.05 -6.91
N LYS A 107 12.42 16.59 -5.96
CA LYS A 107 13.17 15.76 -5.01
C LYS A 107 12.27 15.10 -3.98
N VAL A 108 11.18 15.75 -3.59
CA VAL A 108 10.21 15.18 -2.65
C VAL A 108 8.84 15.15 -3.30
N PHE A 109 8.24 13.97 -3.37
CA PHE A 109 6.90 13.75 -3.87
C PHE A 109 6.04 13.13 -2.77
N ASP A 110 4.87 13.70 -2.51
CA ASP A 110 3.97 13.31 -1.42
C ASP A 110 2.79 12.42 -1.87
N GLY A 111 2.83 11.95 -3.12
CA GLY A 111 1.72 11.21 -3.74
C GLY A 111 0.87 12.08 -4.66
N LYS A 112 1.00 13.41 -4.60
CA LYS A 112 0.25 14.35 -5.44
C LYS A 112 1.12 15.48 -6.00
N THR A 113 1.96 16.07 -5.16
CA THR A 113 2.73 17.26 -5.47
C THR A 113 4.23 17.01 -5.33
N CYS A 114 4.99 17.79 -6.09
CA CYS A 114 6.44 17.77 -6.11
C CYS A 114 7.02 19.01 -5.47
N SER A 115 8.12 18.84 -4.73
CA SER A 115 8.93 19.92 -4.19
C SER A 115 10.43 19.64 -4.33
N PRO A 116 11.27 20.69 -4.35
CA PRO A 116 12.73 20.55 -4.53
C PRO A 116 13.49 19.95 -3.35
#